data_AF-A0A7S2PW64-F1
#
_entry.id   AF-A0A7S2PW64-F1
#
_cell.length_a   1.000
_cell.length_b   1.000
_cell.length_c   1.000
_cell.angle_alpha   90.00
_cell.angle_beta   90.00
_cell.angle_gamma   90.00
#
_symmetry.space_group_name_H-M   'P 1'
#
loop_
_entity.id
_entity.type
_entity.pdbx_description
1 polymer ?
#
loop_
_entity_poly.entity_id
_entity_poly.type
_entity_poly.pdbx_seq_one_letter_code
_entity_poly.pdbx_strand_id
1 'polypeptide(L)'
;VAWSKAQGVNDSPNGLLSTYSLLLLVVAFFQHTCGVGLDVALADIAHRAPASEADTPPTWPPTEQASHARLGELLVGFFAFAAAFPWDAWVISVRCGAPLPRESKARAWHVHPMCIEDPFETHLNTCRRINPRSQRKIMAAFDEAYRHVLAGKELAPLLPRGTSAASDAASGHVAGVAAGATAGAAADAIPGGSP
;
A
#
# COMPACT_ATOMS: atom_id res chain seq x y z
N VAL A 1 -1.05 -6.56 0.16
CA VAL A 1 -1.92 -5.36 -0.04
C VAL A 1 -3.36 -5.58 0.38
N ALA A 2 -4.08 -6.59 -0.14
CA ALA A 2 -5.49 -6.84 0.19
C ALA A 2 -5.78 -6.88 1.71
N TRP A 3 -4.99 -7.65 2.45
CA TRP A 3 -5.00 -7.70 3.92
C TRP A 3 -4.94 -6.30 4.56
N SER A 4 -3.94 -5.50 4.22
CA SER A 4 -3.72 -4.18 4.85
C SER A 4 -4.88 -3.20 4.64
N LYS A 5 -5.59 -3.31 3.50
CA LYS A 5 -6.80 -2.52 3.23
C LYS A 5 -7.97 -3.04 4.05
N ALA A 6 -8.17 -4.36 4.12
CA ALA A 6 -9.21 -4.99 4.92
C ALA A 6 -9.09 -4.66 6.42
N GLN A 7 -7.86 -4.65 6.94
CA GLN A 7 -7.58 -4.29 8.33
C GLN A 7 -7.56 -2.78 8.60
N GLY A 8 -7.79 -1.96 7.57
CA GLY A 8 -7.82 -0.49 7.71
C GLY A 8 -6.48 0.08 8.20
N VAL A 9 -5.36 -0.49 7.77
CA VAL A 9 -4.00 -0.02 8.09
C VAL A 9 -3.23 0.52 6.88
N ASN A 10 -3.85 0.52 5.70
CA ASN A 10 -3.31 1.08 4.46
C ASN A 10 -4.19 2.25 3.97
N ASP A 11 -3.83 3.45 4.42
CA ASP A 11 -4.53 4.71 4.14
C ASP A 11 -3.63 5.91 4.51
N SER A 12 -2.66 6.19 3.64
CA SER A 12 -1.64 7.21 3.88
C SER A 12 -2.16 8.63 4.12
N PRO A 13 -3.20 9.12 3.40
CA PRO A 13 -3.78 10.44 3.68
C PRO A 13 -4.21 10.60 5.15
N ASN A 14 -4.73 9.52 5.76
CA ASN A 14 -5.19 9.47 7.14
C ASN A 14 -4.11 9.01 8.15
N GLY A 15 -2.84 9.07 7.76
CA GLY A 15 -1.72 8.80 8.67
C GLY A 15 -1.51 7.33 8.99
N LEU A 16 -1.88 6.44 8.08
CA LEU A 16 -1.57 5.01 8.12
C LEU A 16 -0.51 4.66 7.07
N LEU A 17 -0.23 3.37 6.84
CA LEU A 17 0.74 2.96 5.83
C LEU A 17 0.25 3.39 4.44
N SER A 18 1.19 3.76 3.57
CA SER A 18 0.95 3.76 2.14
C SER A 18 1.13 2.34 1.59
N THR A 19 0.57 2.05 0.42
CA THR A 19 0.89 0.80 -0.29
C THR A 19 2.39 0.70 -0.56
N TYR A 20 3.04 1.82 -0.87
CA TYR A 20 4.48 1.87 -1.09
C TYR A 20 5.29 1.47 0.16
N SER A 21 5.01 2.06 1.32
CA SER A 21 5.65 1.71 2.60
C SER A 21 5.44 0.23 2.96
N LEU A 22 4.25 -0.32 2.68
CA LEU A 22 3.98 -1.74 2.88
C LEU A 22 4.81 -2.63 1.95
N LEU A 23 5.00 -2.23 0.68
CA LEU A 23 5.85 -2.99 -0.25
C LEU A 23 7.32 -2.94 0.17
N LEU A 24 7.81 -1.80 0.65
CA LEU A 24 9.17 -1.71 1.20
C LEU A 24 9.37 -2.62 2.42
N LEU A 25 8.36 -2.78 3.27
CA LEU A 25 8.40 -3.76 4.37
C LEU A 25 8.49 -5.21 3.85
N VAL A 26 7.78 -5.54 2.78
CA VAL A 26 7.85 -6.87 2.16
C VAL A 26 9.24 -7.12 1.57
N VAL A 27 9.79 -6.15 0.84
CA VAL A 27 11.16 -6.22 0.30
C VAL A 27 12.18 -6.40 1.43
N ALA A 28 12.08 -5.59 2.48
CA ALA A 28 12.96 -5.68 3.65
C ALA A 28 12.84 -7.04 4.35
N PHE A 29 11.65 -7.62 4.47
CA PHE A 29 11.48 -8.96 5.01
C PHE A 29 12.28 -10.00 4.22
N PHE A 30 12.19 -9.97 2.88
CA PHE A 30 12.95 -10.88 2.02
C PHE A 30 14.46 -10.68 2.15
N GLN A 31 14.92 -9.42 2.22
CA GLN A 31 16.35 -9.11 2.40
C GLN A 31 16.86 -9.56 3.76
N HIS A 32 16.19 -9.19 4.85
CA HIS A 32 16.66 -9.39 6.22
C HIS A 32 16.48 -10.82 6.72
N THR A 33 15.38 -11.48 6.32
CA THR A 33 14.97 -12.77 6.91
C THR A 33 15.18 -13.93 5.95
N CYS A 34 14.98 -13.70 4.65
CA CYS A 34 15.14 -14.75 3.65
C CYS A 34 16.51 -14.74 2.96
N GLY A 35 17.37 -13.77 3.26
CA GLY A 35 18.70 -13.63 2.65
C GLY A 35 18.64 -13.38 1.13
N VAL A 36 17.51 -12.88 0.62
CA VAL A 36 17.36 -12.58 -0.80
C VAL A 36 18.05 -11.25 -1.07
N GLY A 37 19.18 -11.30 -1.79
CA GLY A 37 19.87 -10.13 -2.30
C GLY A 37 19.06 -9.43 -3.38
N LEU A 38 18.07 -8.63 -2.98
CA LEU A 38 17.38 -7.71 -3.88
C LEU A 38 18.27 -6.48 -4.01
N ASP A 39 18.92 -6.35 -5.16
CA ASP A 39 19.72 -5.17 -5.47
C ASP A 39 18.78 -3.99 -5.77
N VAL A 40 18.68 -3.08 -4.80
CA VAL A 40 17.91 -1.84 -4.90
C VAL A 40 18.86 -0.64 -4.79
N ALA A 41 20.16 -0.84 -5.00
CA ALA A 41 21.15 0.22 -4.87
C ALA A 41 21.10 1.18 -6.07
N LEU A 42 20.86 2.46 -5.78
CA LEU A 42 20.95 3.55 -6.76
C LEU A 42 22.31 3.61 -7.48
N ALA A 43 23.39 3.22 -6.79
CA ALA A 43 24.74 3.22 -7.36
C ALA A 43 24.82 2.33 -8.62
N ASP A 44 24.16 1.17 -8.61
CA ASP A 44 24.14 0.27 -9.74
C ASP A 44 23.23 0.76 -10.89
N ILE A 45 22.20 1.56 -10.58
CA ILE A 45 21.37 2.22 -11.60
C ILE A 45 22.12 3.34 -12.31
N ALA A 46 22.94 4.11 -11.58
CA ALA A 46 23.74 5.21 -12.14
C ALA A 46 25.00 4.73 -12.91
N HIS A 47 25.55 3.56 -12.54
CA HIS A 47 26.67 2.92 -13.24
C HIS A 47 26.23 1.96 -14.35
N ARG A 48 24.94 1.68 -14.48
CA ARG A 48 24.39 0.99 -15.64
C ARG A 48 24.58 1.91 -16.84
N ALA A 49 25.52 1.54 -17.72
CA ALA A 49 25.74 2.22 -18.99
C ALA A 49 24.39 2.50 -19.66
N PRO A 50 24.20 3.66 -20.33
CA PRO A 50 22.99 3.88 -21.11
C PRO A 50 22.82 2.66 -22.01
N ALA A 51 21.70 1.97 -21.85
CA ALA A 51 21.47 0.71 -22.53
C ALA A 51 21.77 0.93 -24.02
N SER A 52 22.82 0.29 -24.55
CA SER A 52 22.93 0.11 -25.99
C SER A 52 21.62 -0.55 -26.43
N GLU A 53 20.99 -0.03 -27.49
CA GLU A 53 19.72 -0.46 -28.08
C GLU A 53 19.64 -1.98 -28.36
N ALA A 54 19.53 -2.76 -27.30
CA ALA A 54 19.16 -4.14 -27.27
C ALA A 54 18.15 -4.24 -26.12
N ASP A 55 16.92 -3.80 -26.44
CA ASP A 55 15.68 -3.83 -25.64
C ASP A 55 15.27 -5.28 -25.27
N THR A 56 16.20 -6.06 -24.75
CA THR A 56 15.90 -7.39 -24.23
C THR A 56 15.71 -7.21 -22.74
N PRO A 57 14.46 -7.28 -22.22
CA PRO A 57 14.25 -7.30 -20.78
C PRO A 57 15.08 -8.45 -20.20
N PRO A 58 15.64 -8.29 -19.00
CA PRO A 58 16.38 -9.37 -18.35
C PRO A 58 15.51 -10.62 -18.33
N THR A 59 16.03 -11.72 -18.84
CA THR A 59 15.39 -13.03 -18.73
C THR A 59 15.52 -13.46 -17.29
N TRP A 60 14.41 -13.39 -16.56
CA TRP A 60 14.31 -13.97 -15.23
C TRP A 60 14.56 -15.48 -15.35
N PRO A 61 15.36 -16.08 -14.44
CA PRO A 61 15.47 -17.53 -14.40
C PRO A 61 14.06 -18.12 -14.29
N PRO A 62 13.81 -19.31 -14.88
CA PRO A 62 12.51 -19.95 -14.78
C PRO A 62 12.08 -19.99 -13.31
N THR A 63 10.96 -19.34 -13.00
CA THR A 63 10.46 -19.30 -11.64
C THR A 63 10.09 -20.72 -11.25
N GLU A 64 10.79 -21.32 -10.28
CA GLU A 64 10.27 -22.51 -9.64
C GLU A 64 8.90 -22.16 -9.06
N GLN A 65 7.86 -22.93 -9.40
CA GLN A 65 6.56 -22.76 -8.79
C GLN A 65 6.68 -23.02 -7.29
N ALA A 66 6.69 -21.93 -6.51
CA ALA A 66 6.67 -22.03 -5.06
C ALA A 66 5.40 -22.78 -4.63
N SER A 67 5.56 -23.78 -3.77
CA SER A 67 4.42 -24.49 -3.19
C SER A 67 3.57 -23.53 -2.34
N HIS A 68 2.27 -23.79 -2.24
CA HIS A 68 1.39 -23.03 -1.36
C HIS A 68 1.85 -23.08 0.12
N ALA A 69 2.45 -24.19 0.55
CA ALA A 69 3.03 -24.33 1.89
C ALA A 69 4.14 -23.31 2.13
N ARG A 70 5.09 -23.18 1.19
CA ARG A 70 6.19 -22.22 1.27
C ARG A 70 5.69 -20.77 1.26
N LEU A 71 4.64 -20.47 0.47
CA LEU A 71 4.01 -19.14 0.50
C LEU A 71 3.35 -18.86 1.86
N GLY A 72 2.68 -19.86 2.45
CA GLY A 72 2.11 -19.76 3.79
C GLY A 72 3.17 -19.43 4.83
N GLU A 73 4.28 -20.15 4.84
CA GLU A 73 5.43 -19.90 5.74
C GLU A 73 6.00 -18.50 5.58
N LEU A 74 6.19 -18.03 4.34
CA LEU A 74 6.65 -16.67 4.05
C LEU A 74 5.67 -15.61 4.58
N LEU A 75 4.35 -15.86 4.46
CA LEU A 75 3.34 -14.95 4.97
C LEU A 75 3.35 -14.89 6.50
N VAL A 76 3.49 -16.02 7.19
CA VAL A 76 3.67 -16.06 8.66
C VAL A 76 4.93 -15.30 9.06
N GLY A 77 6.05 -15.58 8.38
CA GLY A 77 7.32 -14.91 8.62
C GLY A 77 7.24 -13.39 8.42
N PHE A 78 6.53 -12.94 7.39
CA PHE A 78 6.33 -11.51 7.12
C PHE A 78 5.57 -10.82 8.27
N PHE A 79 4.47 -11.41 8.75
CA PHE A 79 3.72 -10.83 9.86
C PHE A 79 4.55 -10.82 11.15
N ALA A 80 5.30 -11.89 11.44
CA ALA A 80 6.21 -11.95 12.57
C ALA A 80 7.29 -10.86 12.50
N PHE A 81 7.93 -10.71 11.34
CA PHE A 81 8.96 -9.70 11.09
C PHE A 81 8.43 -8.28 11.33
N ALA A 82 7.28 -7.94 10.73
CA ALA A 82 6.72 -6.60 10.85
C ALA A 82 6.23 -6.29 12.28
N ALA A 83 5.67 -7.28 12.98
CA ALA A 83 5.19 -7.14 14.36
C ALA A 83 6.34 -7.00 15.38
N ALA A 84 7.48 -7.65 15.13
CA ALA A 84 8.61 -7.67 16.05
C ALA A 84 9.70 -6.62 15.74
N PHE A 85 9.60 -5.89 14.61
CA PHE A 85 10.64 -4.95 14.21
C PHE A 85 10.83 -3.84 15.27
N PRO A 86 12.07 -3.60 15.76
CA PRO A 86 12.37 -2.63 16.81
C PRO A 86 12.38 -1.17 16.30
N TRP A 87 11.19 -0.64 16.03
CA TRP A 87 10.96 0.70 15.44
C TRP A 87 11.61 1.87 16.20
N ASP A 88 11.83 1.72 17.50
CA ASP A 88 12.40 2.79 18.33
C ASP A 88 13.90 2.99 18.10
N ALA A 89 14.61 1.94 17.68
CA ALA A 89 16.06 1.93 17.51
C ALA A 89 16.50 1.82 16.04
N TRP A 90 15.63 1.34 15.15
CA TRP A 90 16.01 0.97 13.79
C TRP A 90 15.10 1.57 12.72
N VAL A 91 15.68 1.75 11.54
CA VAL A 91 15.05 2.24 10.32
C VAL A 91 15.14 1.14 9.27
N ILE A 92 14.02 0.82 8.63
CA ILE A 92 14.03 -0.08 7.47
C ILE A 92 14.73 0.63 6.30
N SER A 93 15.74 0.00 5.71
CA SER A 93 16.41 0.48 4.49
C SER A 93 16.56 -0.66 3.50
N VAL A 94 15.77 -0.63 2.42
CA VAL A 94 15.87 -1.65 1.37
C VAL A 94 17.10 -1.46 0.49
N ARG A 95 17.59 -0.23 0.35
CA ARG A 95 18.80 0.09 -0.41
C ARG A 95 20.04 -0.52 0.24
N CYS A 96 20.10 -0.52 1.58
CA CYS A 96 21.20 -1.13 2.32
C CYS A 96 21.05 -2.66 2.47
N GLY A 97 19.86 -3.21 2.19
CA GLY A 97 19.55 -4.62 2.46
C GLY A 97 19.61 -5.00 3.95
N ALA A 98 19.70 -4.01 4.84
CA ALA A 98 19.82 -4.17 6.28
C ALA A 98 19.22 -2.96 7.02
N PRO A 99 18.73 -3.13 8.26
CA PRO A 99 18.27 -2.02 9.07
C PRO A 99 19.40 -1.03 9.38
N LEU A 100 19.06 0.26 9.40
CA LEU A 100 19.98 1.33 9.81
C LEU A 100 19.66 1.79 11.24
N PRO A 101 20.67 2.09 12.07
CA PRO A 101 20.44 2.71 13.37
C PRO A 101 19.70 4.04 13.21
N ARG A 102 18.74 4.34 14.09
CA ARG A 102 17.94 5.56 14.02
C ARG A 102 18.78 6.83 14.21
N GLU A 103 19.90 6.71 14.92
CA GLU A 103 20.91 7.73 15.12
C GLU A 103 21.65 8.10 13.84
N SER A 104 21.67 7.20 12.84
CA SER A 104 22.28 7.45 11.54
C SER A 104 21.45 8.39 10.65
N LYS A 105 20.23 8.75 11.07
CA LYS A 105 19.32 9.66 10.37
C LYS A 105 19.27 11.04 11.01
N ALA A 106 18.89 12.03 10.21
CA ALA A 106 18.71 13.40 10.68
C ALA A 106 17.70 13.46 11.82
N ARG A 107 17.88 14.39 12.77
CA ARG A 107 17.02 14.55 13.96
C ARG A 107 15.53 14.68 13.63
N ALA A 108 15.19 15.22 12.47
CA ALA A 108 13.80 15.31 11.98
C ALA A 108 13.11 13.94 11.88
N TRP A 109 13.85 12.83 11.81
CA TRP A 109 13.30 11.49 11.78
C TRP A 109 12.89 10.98 13.16
N HIS A 110 13.49 11.52 14.23
CA HIS A 110 13.33 11.01 15.60
C HIS A 110 11.92 11.25 16.15
N VAL A 111 11.17 12.19 15.57
CA VAL A 111 9.76 12.46 15.92
C VAL A 111 8.79 11.41 15.35
N HIS A 112 9.21 10.61 14.37
CA HIS A 112 8.32 9.68 13.67
C HIS A 112 8.34 8.29 14.31
N PRO A 113 7.20 7.76 14.77
CA PRO A 113 7.13 6.46 15.44
C PRO A 113 7.61 5.28 14.58
N MET A 114 7.50 5.39 13.25
CA MET A 114 7.95 4.37 12.31
C MET A 114 8.82 5.02 11.24
N CYS A 115 9.90 4.36 10.87
CA CYS A 115 10.86 4.87 9.90
C CYS A 115 11.17 3.82 8.84
N ILE A 116 10.79 4.14 7.60
CA ILE A 116 11.16 3.38 6.41
C ILE A 116 11.80 4.37 5.44
N GLU A 117 13.07 4.16 5.15
CA GLU A 117 13.84 4.96 4.19
C GLU A 117 13.29 4.77 2.78
N ASP A 118 13.11 5.88 2.07
CA ASP A 118 12.94 5.81 0.62
C ASP A 118 14.27 5.43 -0.06
N PRO A 119 14.32 4.36 -0.87
CA PRO A 119 15.56 3.90 -1.51
C PRO A 119 16.18 4.91 -2.48
N PHE A 120 15.38 5.80 -3.06
CA PHE A 120 15.83 6.78 -4.04
C PHE A 120 16.06 8.16 -3.42
N GLU A 121 15.22 8.52 -2.45
CA GLU A 121 15.29 9.79 -1.72
C GLU A 121 15.64 9.52 -0.25
N THR A 122 16.90 9.17 0.04
CA THR A 122 17.35 8.67 1.36
C THR A 122 17.11 9.61 2.56
N HIS A 123 16.80 10.88 2.28
CA HIS A 123 16.42 11.89 3.27
C HIS A 123 14.92 11.87 3.63
N LEU A 124 14.10 11.12 2.89
CA LEU A 124 12.67 10.95 3.11
C LEU A 124 12.32 9.68 3.89
N ASN A 125 11.48 9.85 4.90
CA ASN A 125 10.77 8.77 5.56
C ASN A 125 9.42 8.55 4.87
N THR A 126 9.19 7.36 4.33
CA THR A 126 7.91 7.02 3.67
C THR A 126 6.76 6.93 4.68
N CYS A 127 7.08 6.72 5.96
CA CYS A 127 6.14 6.68 7.08
C CYS A 127 5.91 8.05 7.76
N ARG A 128 6.34 9.18 7.17
CA ARG A 128 6.26 10.53 7.77
C ARG A 128 4.86 10.97 8.25
N ARG A 129 3.79 10.35 7.73
CA ARG A 129 2.39 10.65 8.09
C ARG A 129 1.89 9.86 9.30
N ILE A 130 2.62 8.84 9.75
CA ILE A 130 2.22 7.96 10.85
C ILE A 130 2.49 8.66 12.18
N ASN A 131 1.45 8.72 13.02
CA ASN A 131 1.54 9.21 14.40
C ASN A 131 1.50 8.03 15.40
N PRO A 132 1.78 8.25 16.71
CA PRO A 132 1.84 7.16 17.69
C PRO A 132 0.54 6.36 17.86
N ARG A 133 -0.63 6.97 17.62
CA ARG A 133 -1.92 6.26 17.63
C ARG A 133 -2.03 5.33 16.42
N SER A 134 -1.67 5.82 15.24
CA SER A 134 -1.66 5.02 14.01
C SER A 134 -0.65 3.87 14.09
N GLN A 135 0.55 4.11 14.63
CA GLN A 135 1.56 3.06 14.85
C GLN A 135 0.97 1.94 15.71
N ARG A 136 0.36 2.24 16.86
CA ARG A 136 -0.26 1.22 17.71
C ARG A 136 -1.31 0.40 16.97
N LYS A 137 -2.14 1.04 16.14
CA LYS A 137 -3.14 0.35 15.30
C LYS A 137 -2.45 -0.59 14.29
N ILE A 138 -1.40 -0.12 13.62
CA ILE A 138 -0.64 -0.90 12.64
C ILE A 138 0.01 -2.11 13.30
N MET A 139 0.71 -1.90 14.42
CA MET A 139 1.39 -2.97 15.16
C MET A 139 0.41 -4.01 15.70
N ALA A 140 -0.73 -3.58 16.25
CA ALA A 140 -1.78 -4.49 16.70
C ALA A 140 -2.34 -5.35 15.55
N ALA A 141 -2.54 -4.76 14.37
CA ALA A 141 -3.01 -5.51 13.20
C ALA A 141 -1.99 -6.53 12.70
N PHE A 142 -0.69 -6.18 12.69
CA PHE A 142 0.38 -7.13 12.34
C PHE A 142 0.47 -8.29 13.34
N ASP A 143 0.43 -7.99 14.64
CA ASP A 143 0.45 -8.99 15.71
C ASP A 143 -0.78 -9.91 15.67
N GLU A 144 -1.97 -9.35 15.46
CA GLU A 144 -3.20 -10.14 15.32
C GLU A 144 -3.16 -11.04 14.10
N ALA A 145 -2.71 -10.52 12.95
CA ALA A 145 -2.54 -11.31 11.75
C ALA A 145 -1.54 -12.45 11.96
N TYR A 146 -0.39 -12.17 12.58
CA TYR A 146 0.62 -13.17 12.94
C TYR A 146 0.03 -14.28 13.82
N ARG A 147 -0.61 -13.92 14.94
CA ARG A 147 -1.24 -14.89 15.84
C ARG A 147 -2.33 -15.72 15.15
N HIS A 148 -3.10 -15.10 14.28
CA HIS A 148 -4.18 -15.77 13.55
C HIS A 148 -3.64 -16.83 12.58
N VAL A 149 -2.64 -16.48 11.76
CA VAL A 149 -2.05 -17.43 10.80
C VAL A 149 -1.17 -18.48 11.48
N LEU A 150 -0.48 -18.13 12.57
CA LEU A 150 0.32 -19.08 13.35
C LEU A 150 -0.55 -20.17 13.99
N ALA A 151 -1.77 -19.83 14.38
CA ALA A 151 -2.75 -20.77 14.90
C ALA A 151 -3.39 -21.68 13.82
N GLY A 152 -2.93 -21.61 12.57
CA GLY A 152 -3.45 -22.42 11.46
C GLY A 152 -4.88 -22.05 11.04
N LYS A 153 -5.36 -20.86 11.40
CA LYS A 153 -6.72 -20.41 11.06
C LYS A 153 -6.80 -19.97 9.59
N GLU A 154 -8.00 -20.03 9.03
CA GLU A 154 -8.26 -19.60 7.65
C GLU A 154 -7.88 -18.13 7.42
N LEU A 155 -7.43 -17.80 6.20
CA LEU A 155 -7.03 -16.44 5.82
C LEU A 155 -8.23 -15.53 5.52
N ALA A 156 -9.41 -16.09 5.22
CA ALA A 156 -10.60 -15.34 4.82
C ALA A 156 -10.99 -14.18 5.78
N PRO A 157 -10.92 -14.32 7.12
CA PRO A 157 -11.23 -13.23 8.06
C PRO A 157 -10.25 -12.05 7.99
N LEU A 158 -9.03 -12.29 7.50
CA LEU A 158 -7.98 -11.29 7.38
C LEU A 158 -8.07 -10.48 6.07
N LEU A 159 -8.90 -10.94 5.13
CA LEU A 159 -9.05 -10.37 3.79
C LEU A 159 -10.35 -9.57 3.67
N PRO A 160 -10.50 -8.73 2.64
CA PRO A 160 -11.77 -8.05 2.40
C PRO A 160 -12.86 -9.11 2.29
N ARG A 161 -13.94 -8.94 3.04
CA ARG A 161 -15.14 -9.73 2.80
C ARG A 161 -15.58 -9.38 1.39
N GLY A 162 -15.60 -10.37 0.50
CA GLY A 162 -16.17 -10.16 -0.82
C GLY A 162 -17.54 -9.53 -0.62
N THR A 163 -17.74 -8.33 -1.15
CA THR A 163 -19.10 -7.86 -1.35
C THR A 163 -19.74 -8.91 -2.23
N SER A 164 -20.67 -9.70 -1.68
CA SER A 164 -21.56 -10.48 -2.51
C SER A 164 -22.13 -9.48 -3.51
N ALA A 165 -21.72 -9.57 -4.78
CA ALA A 165 -22.17 -8.72 -5.87
C ALA A 165 -23.60 -9.09 -6.28
N ALA A 166 -24.47 -9.34 -5.30
CA ALA A 166 -25.84 -9.78 -5.43
C ALA A 166 -26.67 -9.15 -4.29
N SER A 167 -26.85 -7.83 -4.35
CA SER A 167 -27.93 -7.14 -3.62
C SER A 167 -28.23 -5.73 -4.15
N ASP A 168 -27.35 -5.10 -4.92
CA ASP A 168 -27.57 -3.72 -5.42
C ASP A 168 -28.22 -3.63 -6.81
N ALA A 169 -28.80 -4.73 -7.31
CA ALA A 169 -29.54 -4.75 -8.58
C ALA A 169 -31.08 -4.72 -8.41
N ALA A 170 -31.59 -4.45 -7.20
CA ALA A 170 -33.03 -4.48 -6.93
C ALA A 170 -33.51 -3.29 -6.08
N SER A 171 -33.21 -2.06 -6.51
CA SER A 171 -34.04 -0.91 -6.12
C SER A 171 -33.86 0.24 -7.12
N GLY A 172 -34.42 0.05 -8.30
CA GLY A 172 -34.44 1.04 -9.38
C GLY A 172 -35.68 0.87 -10.25
N HIS A 173 -36.85 0.76 -9.63
CA HIS A 173 -38.13 0.87 -10.34
C HIS A 173 -38.77 2.19 -9.94
N VAL A 174 -38.49 3.25 -10.71
CA VAL A 174 -39.27 4.48 -10.66
C VAL A 174 -40.14 4.53 -11.91
N ALA A 175 -41.43 4.41 -11.65
CA ALA A 175 -42.52 4.48 -12.61
C ALA A 175 -42.50 5.81 -13.38
N GLY A 176 -42.80 5.72 -14.68
CA GLY A 176 -43.05 6.87 -15.52
C GLY A 176 -44.29 7.65 -15.09
N VAL A 177 -44.20 8.97 -15.18
CA VAL A 177 -45.35 9.86 -15.22
C VAL A 177 -45.18 10.75 -16.45
N ALA A 178 -46.03 10.47 -17.45
CA ALA A 178 -46.31 11.37 -18.55
C ALA A 178 -47.14 12.55 -18.02
N ALA A 179 -46.74 13.77 -18.38
CA ALA A 179 -47.57 14.96 -18.24
C ALA A 179 -47.61 15.69 -19.59
N GLY A 180 -48.82 15.73 -20.14
CA GLY A 180 -49.14 16.27 -21.46
C GLY A 180 -49.08 17.80 -21.53
N ALA A 181 -48.78 18.25 -22.74
CA ALA A 181 -48.87 19.63 -23.19
C ALA A 181 -50.31 19.96 -23.61
N THR A 182 -50.81 21.12 -23.20
CA THR A 182 -51.88 21.84 -23.90
C THR A 182 -51.59 23.34 -23.89
N ALA A 183 -51.82 23.94 -25.05
CA ALA A 183 -51.50 25.30 -25.45
C ALA A 183 -52.42 26.38 -24.86
N GLY A 184 -51.94 27.62 -24.88
CA GLY A 184 -52.72 28.84 -24.68
C GLY A 184 -51.89 30.07 -25.03
N ALA A 185 -52.36 30.86 -26.00
CA ALA A 185 -51.62 31.82 -26.81
C ALA A 185 -51.63 33.27 -26.31
N ALA A 186 -50.71 34.05 -26.88
CA ALA A 186 -50.89 35.38 -27.50
C ALA A 186 -50.26 36.63 -26.84
N ALA A 187 -49.67 37.43 -27.76
CA ALA A 187 -49.42 38.89 -27.76
C ALA A 187 -48.24 39.43 -26.95
N ASP A 188 -47.48 40.44 -27.37
CA ASP A 188 -47.13 41.06 -28.67
C ASP A 188 -46.04 42.12 -28.35
N ALA A 189 -45.40 42.67 -29.37
CA ALA A 189 -44.68 43.96 -29.40
C ALA A 189 -43.21 44.08 -28.87
N ILE A 190 -42.31 44.20 -29.86
CA ILE A 190 -41.03 44.97 -29.93
C ILE A 190 -41.43 46.44 -30.26
N PRO A 191 -40.76 47.55 -29.82
CA PRO A 191 -39.37 47.86 -30.22
C PRO A 191 -38.49 48.78 -29.33
N GLY A 192 -37.18 48.69 -29.57
CA GLY A 192 -36.33 49.86 -29.82
C GLY A 192 -35.33 50.30 -28.74
N GLY A 193 -34.08 50.56 -29.16
CA GLY A 193 -33.21 51.57 -28.53
C GLY A 193 -31.81 51.12 -28.11
N SER A 194 -30.85 51.22 -29.03
CA SER A 194 -29.39 51.37 -28.81
C SER A 194 -29.04 52.63 -28.00
N PRO A 195 -27.78 52.87 -27.56
CA PRO A 195 -26.51 52.25 -27.96
C PRO A 195 -25.78 51.43 -26.88
#